data_AF-A0A925VSD7-F1
#
_entry.id   AF-A0A925VSD7-F1
#
_cell.length_a   1.000
_cell.length_b   1.000
_cell.length_c   1.000
_cell.angle_alpha   90.00
_cell.angle_beta   90.00
_cell.angle_gamma   90.00
#
_symmetry.space_group_name_H-M   'P 1'
#
loop_
_entity.id
_entity.type
_entity.pdbx_description
1 polymer ?
#
loop_
_entity_poly.entity_id
_entity_poly.type
_entity_poly.pdbx_seq_one_letter_code
_entity_poly.pdbx_strand_id
1 'polypeptide(L)'
;MTPTTELAAASATDTQRPPRHYLPEDFHVTDWVALEPFFGELRDRTLTSGAELERWLLDRSELEAALSEDLAWRYIRMTCDTQDEGRAAAFQFFVGEIEPNAAPYDHALNEKMMGSDFLPELDPRKYRVFLRSVRQALEIYRPENIPLKTDISTKQQQYAATVGAMNVTLDGQELTL
;
A
#
# COMPACT_ATOMS: atom_id res chain seq x y z
N MET A 1 -4.54 33.42 26.24
CA MET A 1 -5.52 32.65 25.44
C MET A 1 -4.85 32.36 24.10
N THR A 2 -4.23 31.20 23.98
CA THR A 2 -3.71 30.69 22.72
C THR A 2 -4.87 30.01 22.00
N PRO A 3 -5.17 30.32 20.73
CA PRO A 3 -6.23 29.64 20.02
C PRO A 3 -5.76 28.22 19.71
N THR A 4 -6.48 27.24 20.26
CA THR A 4 -6.42 25.86 19.82
C THR A 4 -6.89 25.84 18.37
N THR A 5 -5.98 25.56 17.43
CA THR A 5 -6.36 25.23 16.06
C THR A 5 -7.08 23.88 16.11
N GLU A 6 -8.40 23.95 16.18
CA GLU A 6 -9.29 22.82 15.99
C GLU A 6 -9.08 22.33 14.55
N LEU A 7 -8.42 21.17 14.38
CA LEU A 7 -8.41 20.50 13.09
C LEU A 7 -9.87 20.18 12.76
N ALA A 8 -10.45 20.93 11.82
CA ALA A 8 -11.76 20.63 11.28
C ALA A 8 -11.72 19.19 10.74
N ALA A 9 -12.48 18.29 11.36
CA ALA A 9 -12.61 16.93 10.86
C ALA A 9 -13.24 17.01 9.47
N ALA A 10 -12.50 16.55 8.45
CA ALA A 10 -13.04 16.43 7.10
C ALA A 10 -14.28 15.53 7.13
N SER A 11 -15.29 15.88 6.32
CA SER A 11 -16.51 15.10 6.22
C SER A 11 -16.19 13.66 5.79
N ALA A 12 -16.85 12.66 6.37
CA ALA A 12 -16.71 11.25 5.98
C ALA A 12 -17.17 10.96 4.53
N THR A 13 -17.66 11.96 3.82
CA THR A 13 -18.09 11.93 2.41
C THR A 13 -17.23 12.78 1.48
N ASP A 14 -16.17 13.41 1.99
CA ASP A 14 -15.22 14.12 1.13
C ASP A 14 -14.35 13.09 0.38
N THR A 15 -14.47 13.07 -0.95
CA THR A 15 -13.72 12.17 -1.83
C THR A 15 -12.49 12.84 -2.42
N GLN A 16 -12.20 14.10 -2.06
CA GLN A 16 -10.99 14.76 -2.53
C GLN A 16 -9.75 14.20 -1.83
N ARG A 17 -8.75 13.83 -2.63
CA ARG A 17 -7.44 13.43 -2.11
C ARG A 17 -6.82 14.63 -1.37
N PRO A 18 -6.33 14.47 -0.13
CA PRO A 18 -5.60 15.53 0.55
C PRO A 18 -4.34 15.93 -0.24
N PRO A 19 -3.87 17.18 -0.10
CA PRO A 19 -2.65 17.64 -0.78
C PRO A 19 -1.45 16.80 -0.35
N ARG A 20 -0.53 16.53 -1.28
CA ARG A 20 0.69 15.77 -0.96
C ARG A 20 1.69 16.65 -0.21
N HIS A 21 2.41 16.03 0.71
CA HIS A 21 3.46 16.67 1.50
C HIS A 21 4.82 16.02 1.28
N TYR A 22 4.84 14.74 0.91
CA TYR A 22 6.06 13.97 0.74
C TYR A 22 6.32 13.64 -0.73
N LEU A 23 5.30 13.15 -1.43
CA LEU A 23 5.37 12.83 -2.85
C LEU A 23 5.11 14.08 -3.71
N PRO A 24 5.69 14.17 -4.92
CA PRO A 24 5.29 15.19 -5.89
C PRO A 24 3.79 15.16 -6.18
N GLU A 25 3.17 16.33 -6.41
CA GLU A 25 1.71 16.41 -6.61
C GLU A 25 1.23 15.61 -7.85
N ASP A 26 2.08 15.52 -8.88
CA ASP A 26 1.88 14.77 -10.13
C ASP A 26 2.51 13.37 -10.10
N PHE A 27 2.94 12.88 -8.94
CA PHE A 27 3.52 11.55 -8.82
C PHE A 27 2.54 10.43 -9.19
N HIS A 28 3.03 9.50 -10.01
CA HIS A 28 2.33 8.31 -10.46
C HIS A 28 3.20 7.07 -10.28
N VAL A 29 2.59 5.98 -9.83
CA VAL A 29 3.27 4.68 -9.69
C VAL A 29 3.47 4.07 -11.08
N THR A 30 4.73 4.00 -11.51
CA THR A 30 5.10 3.52 -12.84
C THR A 30 5.87 2.21 -12.75
N ASP A 31 7.09 2.27 -12.24
CA ASP A 31 7.97 1.13 -12.00
C ASP A 31 8.67 1.24 -10.63
N TRP A 32 9.44 0.21 -10.28
CA TRP A 32 10.20 0.20 -9.04
C TRP A 32 11.28 1.30 -8.99
N VAL A 33 11.92 1.62 -10.11
CA VAL A 33 13.01 2.62 -10.16
C VAL A 33 12.51 4.01 -9.78
N ALA A 34 11.27 4.36 -10.16
CA ALA A 34 10.63 5.60 -9.76
C ALA A 34 10.24 5.64 -8.27
N LEU A 35 10.00 4.48 -7.65
CA LEU A 35 9.59 4.34 -6.25
C LEU A 35 10.77 4.26 -5.28
N GLU A 36 11.82 3.54 -5.67
CA GLU A 36 12.97 3.21 -4.84
C GLU A 36 13.59 4.42 -4.12
N PRO A 37 13.77 5.60 -4.76
CA PRO A 37 14.32 6.76 -4.08
C PRO A 37 13.52 7.21 -2.86
N PHE A 38 12.17 7.11 -2.91
CA PHE A 38 11.32 7.50 -1.79
C PHE A 38 11.39 6.50 -0.64
N PHE A 39 11.50 5.21 -0.94
CA PHE A 39 11.72 4.18 0.08
C PHE A 39 13.11 4.29 0.71
N GLY A 40 14.14 4.52 -0.11
CA GLY A 40 15.51 4.72 0.33
C GLY A 40 15.65 5.96 1.22
N GLU A 41 15.04 7.07 0.83
CA GLU A 41 15.04 8.29 1.65
C GLU A 41 14.40 8.04 3.02
N LEU A 42 13.21 7.44 3.09
CA LEU A 42 12.58 7.13 4.38
C LEU A 42 13.41 6.16 5.23
N ARG A 43 14.05 5.15 4.60
CA ARG A 43 14.92 4.20 5.30
C ARG A 43 16.12 4.91 5.92
N ASP A 44 16.75 5.82 5.18
CA ASP A 44 18.03 6.42 5.54
C ASP A 44 17.89 7.76 6.29
N ARG A 45 16.70 8.38 6.30
CA ARG A 45 16.42 9.64 6.98
C ARG A 45 16.77 9.57 8.47
N THR A 46 17.63 10.46 8.94
CA THR A 46 17.96 10.55 10.37
C THR A 46 16.79 11.16 11.13
N LEU A 47 16.46 10.58 12.29
CA LEU A 47 15.42 11.10 13.19
C LEU A 47 16.11 11.60 14.45
N THR A 48 15.70 12.76 14.93
CA THR A 48 16.30 13.42 16.11
C THR A 48 15.29 13.81 17.19
N SER A 49 14.00 13.57 16.96
CA SER A 49 12.93 13.83 17.94
C SER A 49 11.66 13.01 17.65
N GLY A 50 10.75 12.94 18.63
CA GLY A 50 9.42 12.34 18.44
C GLY A 50 8.56 13.07 17.41
N ALA A 51 8.70 14.39 17.29
CA ALA A 51 8.01 15.16 16.26
C ALA A 51 8.49 14.81 14.84
N GLU A 52 9.79 14.58 14.68
CA GLU A 52 10.35 14.09 13.40
C GLU A 52 9.94 12.65 13.11
N LEU A 53 9.88 11.78 14.12
CA LEU A 53 9.34 10.43 13.97
C LEU A 53 7.87 10.47 13.53
N GLU A 54 7.03 11.32 14.13
CA GLU A 54 5.64 11.47 13.72
C GLU A 54 5.50 12.01 12.29
N ARG A 55 6.34 12.98 11.89
CA ARG A 55 6.38 13.45 10.50
C ARG A 55 6.79 12.34 9.54
N TRP A 56 7.84 11.59 9.87
CA TRP A 56 8.30 10.46 9.09
C TRP A 56 7.22 9.38 8.92
N LEU A 57 6.40 9.14 9.95
CA LEU A 57 5.24 8.24 9.85
C LEU A 57 4.18 8.75 8.88
N LEU A 58 3.93 10.06 8.83
CA LEU A 58 2.98 10.66 7.89
C LEU A 58 3.51 10.56 6.45
N ASP A 59 4.79 10.83 6.23
CA ASP A 59 5.43 10.73 4.91
C ASP A 59 5.40 9.28 4.40
N ARG A 60 5.72 8.32 5.27
CA ARG A 60 5.57 6.89 4.99
C ARG A 60 4.12 6.52 4.67
N SER A 61 3.16 7.01 5.47
CA SER A 61 1.74 6.76 5.23
C SER A 61 1.26 7.32 3.89
N GLU A 62 1.80 8.45 3.44
CA GLU A 62 1.48 9.03 2.13
C GLU A 62 2.01 8.16 0.98
N LEU A 63 3.26 7.66 1.10
CA LEU A 63 3.83 6.73 0.14
C LEU A 63 3.01 5.44 0.06
N GLU A 64 2.74 4.80 1.21
CA GLU A 64 1.94 3.57 1.27
C GLU A 64 0.53 3.77 0.71
N ALA A 65 -0.10 4.92 0.97
CA ALA A 65 -1.41 5.26 0.42
C ALA A 65 -1.38 5.36 -1.12
N ALA A 66 -0.34 5.96 -1.70
CA ALA A 66 -0.20 6.07 -3.15
C ALA A 66 -0.03 4.71 -3.83
N LEU A 67 0.78 3.80 -3.24
CA LEU A 67 0.93 2.43 -3.75
C LEU A 67 -0.37 1.64 -3.63
N SER A 68 -1.02 1.73 -2.47
CA SER A 68 -2.28 1.02 -2.19
C SER A 68 -3.40 1.46 -3.14
N GLU A 69 -3.52 2.76 -3.39
CA GLU A 69 -4.49 3.31 -4.34
C GLU A 69 -4.21 2.81 -5.77
N ASP A 70 -2.95 2.84 -6.23
CA ASP A 70 -2.60 2.37 -7.57
C ASP A 70 -2.91 0.87 -7.76
N LEU A 71 -2.53 0.04 -6.78
CA LEU A 71 -2.86 -1.38 -6.77
C LEU A 71 -4.38 -1.62 -6.80
N ALA A 72 -5.13 -0.90 -5.96
CA ALA A 72 -6.58 -1.02 -5.90
C ALA A 72 -7.22 -0.71 -7.25
N TRP A 73 -6.76 0.34 -7.95
CA TRP A 73 -7.25 0.66 -9.29
C TRP A 73 -6.89 -0.39 -10.33
N ARG A 74 -5.67 -0.93 -10.30
CA ARG A 74 -5.27 -2.06 -11.18
C ARG A 74 -6.17 -3.27 -10.95
N TYR A 75 -6.41 -3.62 -9.69
CA TYR A 75 -7.27 -4.74 -9.31
C TYR A 75 -8.72 -4.53 -9.76
N ILE A 76 -9.31 -3.35 -9.49
CA ILE A 76 -10.68 -3.01 -9.93
C ILE A 76 -10.79 -3.12 -11.46
N ARG A 77 -9.85 -2.51 -12.19
CA ARG A 77 -9.87 -2.52 -13.66
C ARG A 77 -9.77 -3.94 -14.22
N MET A 78 -8.87 -4.77 -13.67
CA MET A 78 -8.69 -6.16 -14.06
C MET A 78 -9.93 -7.01 -13.77
N THR A 79 -10.59 -6.81 -12.62
CA THR A 79 -11.75 -7.62 -12.23
C THR A 79 -13.04 -7.20 -12.92
N CYS A 80 -13.16 -5.95 -13.37
CA CYS A 80 -14.30 -5.49 -14.19
C CYS A 80 -14.30 -6.07 -15.62
N ASP A 81 -13.12 -6.38 -16.17
CA ASP A 81 -12.99 -6.98 -17.50
C ASP A 81 -11.82 -7.97 -17.50
N THR A 82 -12.13 -9.22 -17.15
CA THR A 82 -11.13 -10.29 -16.99
C THR A 82 -10.58 -10.83 -18.31
N GLN A 83 -11.11 -10.37 -19.45
CA GLN A 83 -10.62 -10.71 -20.78
C GLN A 83 -9.61 -9.68 -21.33
N ASP A 84 -9.46 -8.52 -20.66
CA ASP A 84 -8.47 -7.50 -21.03
C ASP A 84 -7.06 -7.90 -20.56
N GLU A 85 -6.28 -8.46 -21.48
CA GLU A 85 -4.88 -8.88 -21.23
C GLU A 85 -3.99 -7.72 -20.75
N GLY A 86 -4.26 -6.48 -21.17
CA GLY A 86 -3.48 -5.31 -20.77
C GLY A 86 -3.69 -4.96 -19.30
N ARG A 87 -4.93 -5.03 -18.81
CA ARG A 87 -5.23 -4.82 -17.38
C ARG A 87 -4.70 -5.96 -16.52
N ALA A 88 -4.81 -7.19 -17.02
CA ALA A 88 -4.23 -8.36 -16.38
C ALA A 88 -2.71 -8.23 -16.23
N ALA A 89 -2.01 -7.82 -17.30
CA ALA A 89 -0.58 -7.58 -17.29
C ALA A 89 -0.18 -6.41 -16.36
N ALA A 90 -0.96 -5.33 -16.32
CA ALA A 90 -0.70 -4.20 -15.45
C ALA A 90 -0.79 -4.58 -13.96
N PHE A 91 -1.77 -5.40 -13.57
CA PHE A 91 -1.85 -5.94 -12.21
C PHE A 91 -0.69 -6.91 -11.93
N GLN A 92 -0.41 -7.83 -12.87
CA GLN A 92 0.67 -8.80 -12.73
C GLN A 92 2.05 -8.13 -12.57
N PHE A 93 2.29 -7.04 -13.31
CA PHE A 93 3.49 -6.24 -13.16
C PHE A 93 3.63 -5.68 -11.75
N PHE A 94 2.55 -5.18 -11.14
CA PHE A 94 2.63 -4.63 -9.80
C PHE A 94 3.00 -5.71 -8.77
N VAL A 95 2.33 -6.86 -8.79
CA VAL A 95 2.57 -7.95 -7.81
C VAL A 95 3.86 -8.74 -8.09
N GLY A 96 4.41 -8.64 -9.31
CA GLY A 96 5.65 -9.31 -9.73
C GLY A 96 6.90 -8.43 -9.61
N GLU A 97 6.78 -7.14 -9.88
CA GLU A 97 7.92 -6.23 -10.03
C GLU A 97 7.93 -5.07 -9.02
N ILE A 98 6.77 -4.69 -8.45
CA ILE A 98 6.71 -3.59 -7.47
C ILE A 98 6.64 -4.14 -6.04
N GLU A 99 5.62 -4.92 -5.70
CA GLU A 99 5.44 -5.42 -4.32
C GLU A 99 6.64 -6.22 -3.81
N PRO A 100 7.27 -7.11 -4.60
CA PRO A 100 8.40 -7.91 -4.11
C PRO A 100 9.62 -7.06 -3.78
N ASN A 101 9.82 -5.96 -4.52
CA ASN A 101 10.89 -5.00 -4.26
C ASN A 101 10.55 -4.06 -3.10
N ALA A 102 9.28 -3.69 -2.92
CA ALA A 102 8.82 -2.86 -1.80
C ALA A 102 8.88 -3.60 -0.45
N ALA A 103 8.56 -4.90 -0.42
CA ALA A 103 8.42 -5.66 0.82
C ALA A 103 9.66 -5.66 1.75
N PRO A 104 10.91 -5.78 1.25
CA PRO A 104 12.10 -5.61 2.08
C PRO A 104 12.22 -4.20 2.67
N TYR A 105 11.83 -3.17 1.93
CA TYR A 105 11.84 -1.80 2.43
C TYR A 105 10.77 -1.60 3.50
N ASP A 106 9.54 -2.08 3.31
CA ASP A 106 8.50 -2.03 4.33
C ASP A 106 8.94 -2.69 5.65
N HIS A 107 9.65 -3.81 5.55
CA HIS A 107 10.25 -4.47 6.71
C HIS A 107 11.31 -3.57 7.36
N ALA A 108 12.26 -3.05 6.59
CA ALA A 108 13.30 -2.15 7.11
C ALA A 108 12.73 -0.88 7.76
N LEU A 109 11.66 -0.30 7.18
CA LEU A 109 10.96 0.84 7.76
C LEU A 109 10.25 0.45 9.07
N ASN A 110 9.67 -0.75 9.15
CA ASN A 110 9.11 -1.27 10.41
C ASN A 110 10.19 -1.45 11.49
N GLU A 111 11.35 -2.00 11.13
CA GLU A 111 12.49 -2.15 12.05
C GLU A 111 12.99 -0.78 12.53
N LYS A 112 13.18 0.17 11.62
CA LYS A 112 13.60 1.56 11.93
C LYS A 112 12.63 2.22 12.91
N MET A 113 11.33 2.11 12.67
CA MET A 113 10.31 2.69 13.54
C MET A 113 10.36 2.06 14.94
N MET A 114 10.38 0.73 15.02
CA MET A 114 10.33 0.00 16.29
C MET A 114 11.64 0.09 17.08
N GLY A 115 12.76 0.37 16.41
CA GLY A 115 14.07 0.62 17.01
C GLY A 115 14.38 2.09 17.31
N SER A 116 13.44 3.01 17.05
CA SER A 116 13.64 4.44 17.30
C SER A 116 13.58 4.75 18.81
N ASP A 117 14.59 5.46 19.32
CA ASP A 117 14.63 5.95 20.71
C ASP A 117 13.47 6.93 21.02
N PHE A 118 12.90 7.54 19.98
CA PHE A 118 11.80 8.50 20.08
C PHE A 118 10.41 7.85 20.07
N LEU A 119 10.32 6.53 19.93
CA LEU A 119 9.05 5.79 19.91
C LEU A 119 8.16 6.08 21.16
N PRO A 120 8.71 6.22 22.39
CA PRO A 120 7.92 6.56 23.57
C PRO A 120 7.33 7.98 23.56
N GLU A 121 7.80 8.87 22.69
CA GLU A 121 7.30 10.25 22.56
C GLU A 121 6.01 10.34 21.73
N LEU A 122 5.66 9.28 20.98
CA LEU A 122 4.41 9.22 20.23
C LEU A 122 3.21 9.11 21.18
N ASP A 123 2.10 9.77 20.82
CA ASP A 123 0.86 9.66 21.60
C ASP A 123 0.36 8.21 21.66
N PRO A 124 0.36 7.56 22.84
CA PRO A 124 -0.03 6.16 22.98
C PRO A 124 -1.52 5.95 22.68
N ARG A 125 -2.38 6.96 22.80
CA ARG A 125 -3.81 6.83 22.46
C ARG A 125 -4.01 6.77 20.96
N LYS A 126 -3.25 7.58 20.21
CA LYS A 126 -3.30 7.65 18.74
C LYS A 126 -2.64 6.43 18.09
N TYR A 127 -1.47 6.02 18.57
CA TYR A 127 -0.63 5.05 17.87
C TYR A 127 -0.68 3.61 18.39
N ARG A 128 -1.30 3.33 19.55
CA ARG A 128 -1.27 1.99 20.18
C ARG A 128 -1.67 0.84 19.25
N VAL A 129 -2.73 1.00 18.46
CA VAL A 129 -3.21 -0.08 17.57
C VAL A 129 -2.22 -0.29 16.43
N PHE A 130 -1.73 0.79 15.82
CA PHE A 130 -0.75 0.77 14.74
C PHE A 130 0.58 0.16 15.19
N LEU A 131 1.12 0.55 16.35
CA LEU A 131 2.36 -0.03 16.86
C LEU A 131 2.23 -1.53 17.15
N ARG A 132 1.05 -1.98 17.58
CA ARG A 132 0.76 -3.41 17.74
C ARG A 132 0.75 -4.13 16.38
N SER A 133 0.13 -3.57 15.35
CA SER A 133 0.12 -4.20 14.02
C SER A 133 1.52 -4.26 13.41
N VAL A 134 2.34 -3.24 13.60
CA VAL A 134 3.72 -3.25 13.08
C VAL A 134 4.59 -4.29 13.81
N ARG A 135 4.44 -4.43 15.13
CA ARG A 135 5.12 -5.50 15.88
C ARG A 135 4.76 -6.89 15.34
N GLN A 136 3.48 -7.12 15.04
CA GLN A 136 3.04 -8.38 14.44
C GLN A 136 3.65 -8.57 13.04
N ALA A 137 3.67 -7.51 12.22
CA ALA A 137 4.24 -7.55 10.88
C ALA A 137 5.72 -7.95 10.90
N LEU A 138 6.49 -7.44 11.86
CA LEU A 138 7.89 -7.85 12.08
C LEU A 138 7.99 -9.34 12.47
N GLU A 139 7.17 -9.80 13.40
CA GLU A 139 7.22 -11.18 13.91
C GLU A 139 6.96 -12.23 12.81
N ILE A 140 6.03 -11.94 11.90
CA ILE A 140 5.61 -12.85 10.83
C ILE A 140 6.39 -12.65 9.52
N TYR A 141 7.26 -11.64 9.43
CA TYR A 141 8.02 -11.37 8.21
C TYR A 141 9.03 -12.49 7.95
N ARG A 142 9.00 -13.04 6.75
CA ARG A 142 9.98 -14.02 6.26
C ARG A 142 10.32 -13.63 4.82
N PRO A 143 11.59 -13.40 4.46
CA PRO A 143 11.97 -13.09 3.08
C PRO A 143 11.47 -14.14 2.08
N GLU A 144 11.42 -15.41 2.49
CA GLU A 144 10.93 -16.53 1.69
C GLU A 144 9.44 -16.40 1.34
N ASN A 145 8.66 -15.65 2.11
CA ASN A 145 7.25 -15.40 1.82
C ASN A 145 7.04 -14.42 0.66
N ILE A 146 8.06 -13.64 0.28
CA ILE A 146 7.94 -12.66 -0.81
C ILE A 146 7.61 -13.34 -2.14
N PRO A 147 8.43 -14.28 -2.66
CA PRO A 147 8.10 -14.97 -3.91
C PRO A 147 6.81 -15.80 -3.78
N LEU A 148 6.53 -16.38 -2.60
CA LEU A 148 5.30 -17.13 -2.37
C LEU A 148 4.04 -16.26 -2.50
N LYS A 149 4.09 -15.00 -2.06
CA LYS A 149 2.97 -14.06 -2.21
C LYS A 149 2.73 -13.74 -3.68
N THR A 150 3.77 -13.50 -4.47
CA THR A 150 3.65 -13.30 -5.92
C THR A 150 3.03 -14.52 -6.61
N ASP A 151 3.46 -15.72 -6.24
CA ASP A 151 2.88 -16.97 -6.74
C ASP A 151 1.40 -17.11 -6.38
N ILE A 152 1.01 -16.76 -5.15
CA ILE A 152 -0.38 -16.77 -4.70
C ILE A 152 -1.21 -15.79 -5.54
N SER A 153 -0.77 -14.55 -5.70
CA SER A 153 -1.48 -13.54 -6.51
C SER A 153 -1.66 -14.00 -7.96
N THR A 154 -0.62 -14.59 -8.55
CA THR A 154 -0.67 -15.14 -9.91
C THR A 154 -1.70 -16.28 -10.01
N LYS A 155 -1.72 -17.20 -9.04
CA LYS A 155 -2.70 -18.30 -9.01
C LYS A 155 -4.12 -17.81 -8.77
N GLN A 156 -4.31 -16.79 -7.94
CA GLN A 156 -5.61 -16.16 -7.72
C GLN A 156 -6.16 -15.55 -9.01
N GLN A 157 -5.30 -14.90 -9.81
CA GLN A 157 -5.69 -14.36 -11.11
C GLN A 157 -6.08 -15.47 -12.09
N GLN A 158 -5.31 -16.56 -12.17
CA GLN A 158 -5.63 -17.72 -13.02
C GLN A 158 -6.98 -18.34 -12.65
N TYR A 159 -7.25 -18.46 -11.35
CA TYR A 159 -8.55 -18.91 -10.85
C TYR A 159 -9.67 -17.95 -11.25
N ALA A 160 -9.49 -16.64 -11.05
CA ALA A 160 -10.48 -15.62 -11.41
C ALA A 160 -10.79 -15.62 -12.92
N ALA A 161 -9.79 -15.77 -13.78
CA ALA A 161 -9.98 -15.88 -15.23
C ALA A 161 -10.75 -17.16 -15.60
N THR A 162 -10.42 -18.28 -14.96
CA THR A 162 -11.10 -19.58 -15.20
C THR A 162 -12.57 -19.51 -14.82
N VAL A 163 -12.89 -18.97 -13.64
CA VAL A 163 -14.27 -18.85 -13.15
C VAL A 163 -15.03 -17.76 -13.91
N GLY A 164 -14.39 -16.64 -14.25
CA GLY A 164 -15.01 -15.56 -15.00
C GLY A 164 -15.35 -15.92 -16.45
N ALA A 165 -14.71 -16.94 -17.03
CA ALA A 165 -15.02 -17.46 -18.35
C ALA A 165 -16.15 -18.50 -18.36
N MET A 166 -16.68 -18.88 -17.18
CA MET A 166 -17.74 -19.88 -17.10
C MET A 166 -19.08 -19.27 -17.52
N ASN A 167 -19.70 -19.88 -18.52
CA ASN A 167 -21.02 -19.52 -19.03
C ASN A 167 -22.01 -20.69 -18.93
N VAL A 168 -23.29 -20.37 -18.84
CA VAL A 168 -24.42 -21.30 -18.94
C VAL A 168 -25.39 -20.82 -20.01
N THR A 169 -26.00 -21.75 -20.74
CA THR A 169 -27.11 -21.42 -21.65
C THR A 169 -28.44 -21.58 -20.92
N LEU A 170 -29.15 -20.47 -20.72
CA LEU A 170 -30.50 -20.44 -20.14
C LEU A 170 -31.45 -19.80 -21.14
N ASP A 171 -32.56 -20.46 -21.45
CA ASP A 171 -33.58 -20.00 -22.40
C ASP A 171 -33.01 -19.58 -23.79
N GLY A 172 -31.93 -20.24 -24.22
CA GLY A 172 -31.24 -19.95 -25.48
C GLY A 172 -30.30 -18.75 -25.46
N GLN A 173 -30.09 -18.10 -24.31
CA GLN A 173 -29.12 -17.03 -24.11
C GLN A 173 -27.90 -17.54 -23.33
N GLU A 174 -26.70 -17.11 -23.74
CA GLU A 174 -25.46 -17.36 -23.01
C GLU A 174 -25.32 -16.32 -21.90
N LEU A 175 -25.23 -16.79 -20.65
CA LEU A 175 -25.09 -15.96 -19.47
C LEU A 175 -23.84 -16.40 -18.71
N THR A 176 -23.07 -15.44 -18.18
CA THR A 176 -22.03 -15.73 -17.19
C THR A 176 -22.67 -16.28 -15.92
N LEU A 177 -21.93 -17.10 -15.16
CA LEU A 177 -22.38 -17.64 -13.86
C LEU A 177 -22.74 -16.55 -12.83
#